data_AF-A0A4U0WUJ7-F1
#
_entry.id   AF-A0A4U0WUJ7-F1
#
_cell.length_a   1.000
_cell.length_b   1.000
_cell.length_c   1.000
_cell.angle_alpha   90.00
_cell.angle_beta   90.00
_cell.angle_gamma   90.00
#
_symmetry.space_group_name_H-M   'P 1'
#
loop_
_entity.id
_entity.type
_entity.pdbx_description
1 polymer ?
#
loop_
_entity_poly.entity_id
_entity_poly.type
_entity_poly.pdbx_seq_one_letter_code
_entity_poly.pdbx_strand_id
1 'polypeptide(L)'
;MANMQPALPPQPIIYIDENQQEIFQALQHGILPEVRDAISQIEHRMAPGNPASSRLTRKLPMEPTRILASALLACVDRRVLEALLDGTLLRKLKLNPRWRGLAQKIFHDPNDTINDPGCYVNLLARHDGSGLMPDEFEEALFAMEVCVLLETDTTNMLVRRNVSVEAGVNRAYNQTRKASYKTFLTQKMITFLSDQVRQFTTINRKKLASASITEIPFPAEVGWTMHLSDRLKAHKTMGDNSVDLFVLANCVLQHLFSAKITMFQLVIFRPFEEDLAAVGESMLSHLAASYQSYGGFNATQGGLSVTKLWKTYVGEWSDIKYALMRGGVFDLAQRRLEQDTQSLRDQLKEIDLVAAIVKAEADLADKQSKTRENERTLDQVNRSVADESIDVRNALEKVERRARRRRELEEVEKLQNEGLELLEATVQLEKDGIASLRIVVRKETAEHSRAKFSAIYEIERIEQKIESLREQQKQELDIIRAGGRRVPSEADKKHDHDEALSVKKEAELKAMRQAKEFAQRTAQEASERHKALLEQREQELTKACKTTGAMSKELQKLKGKAAAV
;
A
#
# COMPACT_ATOMS: atom_id res chain seq x y z
N MET A 1 2.85 -55.50 42.11
CA MET A 1 4.04 -54.76 42.59
C MET A 1 4.59 -53.99 41.40
N ALA A 2 4.36 -52.68 41.36
CA ALA A 2 4.86 -51.84 40.27
C ALA A 2 6.39 -51.76 40.38
N ASN A 3 7.08 -52.14 39.31
CA ASN A 3 8.53 -51.93 39.16
C ASN A 3 8.80 -50.43 39.18
N MET A 4 9.03 -49.86 40.37
CA MET A 4 9.63 -48.54 40.47
C MET A 4 11.06 -48.66 39.97
N GLN A 5 11.30 -48.23 38.73
CA GLN A 5 12.65 -47.98 38.27
C GLN A 5 13.27 -46.98 39.24
N PRO A 6 14.43 -47.28 39.84
CA PRO A 6 15.12 -46.33 40.71
C PRO A 6 15.34 -45.03 39.92
N ALA A 7 14.98 -43.90 40.55
CA ALA A 7 15.21 -42.59 39.98
C ALA A 7 16.69 -42.49 39.57
N LEU A 8 16.94 -42.13 38.31
CA LEU A 8 18.30 -41.89 37.83
C LEU A 8 18.94 -40.82 38.74
N PRO A 9 20.17 -41.05 39.22
CA PRO A 9 20.86 -40.04 40.02
C PRO A 9 20.91 -38.72 39.25
N PRO A 10 20.81 -37.57 39.93
CA PRO A 10 20.88 -36.27 39.28
C PRO A 10 22.16 -36.19 38.45
N GLN A 11 22.04 -35.72 37.21
CA GLN A 11 23.19 -35.49 36.34
C GLN A 11 24.08 -34.42 37.00
N PRO A 12 25.40 -34.65 37.09
CA PRO A 12 26.29 -33.66 37.67
C PRO A 12 26.33 -32.41 36.81
N ILE A 13 26.47 -31.28 37.49
CA ILE A 13 26.68 -29.98 36.87
C ILE A 13 28.20 -29.82 36.72
N ILE A 14 28.65 -29.92 35.48
CA ILE A 14 30.06 -29.87 35.10
C ILE A 14 30.42 -28.44 34.71
N TYR A 15 31.56 -27.94 35.17
CA TYR A 15 32.09 -26.66 34.69
C TYR A 15 32.44 -26.74 33.20
N ILE A 16 31.97 -25.77 32.41
CA ILE A 16 32.32 -25.59 30.99
C ILE A 16 32.81 -24.14 30.83
N ASP A 17 33.95 -23.96 30.15
CA ASP A 17 34.49 -22.62 29.85
C ASP A 17 33.58 -21.85 28.88
N GLU A 18 33.45 -20.53 29.04
CA GLU A 18 32.60 -19.69 28.17
C GLU A 18 32.97 -19.84 26.69
N ASN A 19 34.26 -19.98 26.37
CA ASN A 19 34.70 -20.16 24.98
C ASN A 19 34.38 -21.58 24.47
N GLN A 20 34.43 -22.60 25.33
CA GLN A 20 33.95 -23.94 24.97
C GLN A 20 32.44 -23.94 24.75
N GLN A 21 31.69 -23.17 25.55
CA GLN A 21 30.25 -23.00 25.38
C GLN A 21 29.92 -22.31 24.05
N GLU A 22 30.69 -21.30 23.63
CA GLU A 22 30.57 -20.66 22.31
C GLU A 22 30.75 -21.69 21.18
N ILE A 23 31.79 -22.54 21.26
CA ILE A 23 32.02 -23.61 20.28
C ILE A 23 30.89 -24.66 20.34
N PHE A 24 30.40 -24.98 21.53
CA PHE A 24 29.32 -25.96 21.73
C PHE A 24 28.00 -25.47 21.12
N GLN A 25 27.66 -24.19 21.28
CA GLN A 25 26.50 -23.57 20.65
C GLN A 25 26.61 -23.59 19.12
N ALA A 26 27.79 -23.22 18.59
CA ALA A 26 28.07 -23.32 17.15
C ALA A 26 27.94 -24.77 16.65
N LEU A 27 28.33 -25.76 17.46
CA LEU A 27 28.19 -27.16 17.12
C LEU A 27 26.74 -27.65 17.18
N GLN A 28 25.95 -27.20 18.16
CA GLN A 28 24.55 -27.60 18.33
C GLN A 28 23.66 -27.05 17.22
N HIS A 29 23.82 -25.78 16.88
CA HIS A 29 22.94 -25.05 15.97
C HIS A 29 23.52 -24.86 14.56
N GLY A 30 24.82 -24.99 14.41
CA GLY A 30 25.54 -24.69 13.19
C GLY A 30 26.02 -25.91 12.41
N ILE A 31 26.53 -25.60 11.23
CA ILE A 31 27.30 -26.50 10.37
C ILE A 31 28.79 -26.44 10.70
N LEU A 32 29.58 -27.40 10.21
CA LEU A 32 31.03 -27.46 10.47
C LEU A 32 31.80 -26.16 10.16
N PRO A 33 31.51 -25.41 9.08
CA PRO A 33 32.10 -24.09 8.85
C PRO A 33 31.90 -23.09 9.98
N GLU A 34 30.73 -23.07 10.64
CA GLU A 34 30.45 -22.16 11.75
C GLU A 34 31.25 -22.54 12.99
N VAL A 35 31.35 -23.85 13.30
CA VAL A 35 32.20 -24.38 14.37
C VAL A 35 33.66 -23.97 14.15
N ARG A 36 34.17 -24.15 12.91
CA ARG A 36 35.51 -23.72 12.53
C ARG A 36 35.70 -22.21 12.73
N ASP A 37 34.73 -21.40 12.32
CA ASP A 37 34.84 -19.95 12.40
C ASP A 37 34.81 -19.47 13.86
N ALA A 38 34.00 -20.09 14.73
CA ALA A 38 34.02 -19.87 16.17
C ALA A 38 35.41 -20.20 16.77
N ILE A 39 35.97 -21.38 16.46
CA ILE A 39 37.30 -21.76 16.94
C ILE A 39 38.36 -20.76 16.43
N SER A 40 38.30 -20.34 15.17
CA SER A 40 39.23 -19.34 14.60
C SER A 40 39.16 -17.99 15.32
N GLN A 41 37.96 -17.53 15.67
CA GLN A 41 37.77 -16.28 16.42
C GLN A 41 38.31 -16.38 17.85
N ILE A 42 38.16 -17.54 18.48
CA ILE A 42 38.69 -17.80 19.82
C ILE A 42 40.21 -17.92 19.79
N GLU A 43 40.80 -18.57 18.77
CA GLU A 43 42.25 -18.68 18.58
C GLU A 43 42.92 -17.31 18.53
N HIS A 44 42.31 -16.32 17.87
CA HIS A 44 42.82 -14.94 17.88
C HIS A 44 42.87 -14.29 19.27
N ARG A 45 41.97 -14.69 20.17
CA ARG A 45 41.83 -14.10 21.51
C ARG A 45 42.65 -14.85 22.57
N MET A 46 42.68 -16.18 22.46
CA MET A 46 43.07 -17.06 23.55
C MET A 46 44.35 -17.85 23.27
N ALA A 47 44.79 -18.00 22.02
CA ALA A 47 46.02 -18.73 21.75
C ALA A 47 47.25 -17.98 22.29
N PRO A 48 48.20 -18.67 22.92
CA PRO A 48 49.39 -18.02 23.47
C PRO A 48 50.33 -17.55 22.35
N GLY A 49 50.94 -16.38 22.53
CA GLY A 49 51.87 -15.81 21.54
C GLY A 49 51.20 -14.92 20.51
N ASN A 50 51.78 -14.83 19.31
CA ASN A 50 51.31 -13.93 18.26
C ASN A 50 50.17 -14.58 17.46
N PRO A 51 48.96 -13.98 17.38
CA PRO A 51 47.86 -14.53 16.57
C PRO A 51 48.25 -14.75 15.09
N ALA A 52 49.18 -13.96 14.54
CA ALA A 52 49.65 -14.11 13.17
C ALA A 52 50.46 -15.40 12.94
N SER A 53 50.98 -16.05 13.99
CA SER A 53 51.69 -17.32 13.88
C SER A 53 50.77 -18.55 13.91
N SER A 54 49.47 -18.37 14.23
CA SER A 54 48.52 -19.48 14.27
C SER A 54 48.40 -20.14 12.91
N ARG A 55 48.56 -21.47 12.84
CA ARG A 55 48.30 -22.21 11.61
C ARG A 55 46.82 -22.35 11.28
N LEU A 56 45.95 -22.15 12.27
CA LEU A 56 44.50 -22.10 12.07
C LEU A 56 44.06 -20.78 11.41
N THR A 57 44.67 -19.65 11.79
CA THR A 57 44.24 -18.31 11.33
C THR A 57 45.22 -17.62 10.37
N ARG A 58 46.34 -18.25 10.00
CA ARG A 58 47.33 -17.66 9.10
C ARG A 58 46.70 -17.38 7.73
N LYS A 59 46.88 -16.15 7.25
CA LYS A 59 46.56 -15.72 5.87
C LYS A 59 47.54 -16.31 4.86
N LEU A 60 47.53 -17.62 4.66
CA LEU A 60 47.93 -18.21 3.37
C LEU A 60 46.79 -17.94 2.36
N PRO A 61 46.92 -18.13 1.03
CA PRO A 61 45.77 -18.02 0.13
C PRO A 61 44.62 -18.87 0.71
N MET A 62 43.56 -18.21 1.19
CA MET A 62 42.80 -18.60 2.38
C MET A 62 41.88 -19.83 2.26
N GLU A 63 41.76 -20.41 1.07
CA GLU A 63 40.84 -21.51 0.80
C GLU A 63 41.27 -22.86 1.42
N PRO A 64 42.54 -23.33 1.29
CA PRO A 64 42.91 -24.66 1.74
C PRO A 64 42.77 -24.83 3.25
N THR A 65 43.30 -23.93 4.08
CA THR A 65 43.27 -24.07 5.54
C THR A 65 41.85 -24.13 6.12
N ARG A 66 40.92 -23.34 5.57
CA ARG A 66 39.52 -23.33 6.03
C ARG A 66 38.79 -24.63 5.66
N ILE A 67 39.04 -25.16 4.47
CA ILE A 67 38.52 -26.46 4.03
C ILE A 67 39.10 -27.59 4.88
N LEU A 68 40.41 -27.53 5.12
CA LEU A 68 41.17 -28.49 5.92
C LEU A 68 40.67 -28.58 7.37
N ALA A 69 40.40 -27.45 8.01
CA ALA A 69 39.83 -27.42 9.37
C ALA A 69 38.42 -28.03 9.41
N SER A 70 37.56 -27.70 8.45
CA SER A 70 36.22 -28.31 8.32
C SER A 70 36.32 -29.82 8.05
N ALA A 71 37.28 -30.27 7.23
CA ALA A 71 37.52 -31.68 6.95
C ALA A 71 37.94 -32.45 8.21
N LEU A 72 38.82 -31.89 9.05
CA LEU A 72 39.20 -32.50 10.32
C LEU A 72 38.02 -32.67 11.28
N LEU A 73 37.19 -31.65 11.41
CA LEU A 73 35.97 -31.77 12.21
C LEU A 73 35.04 -32.83 11.63
N ALA A 74 34.93 -32.92 10.30
CA ALA A 74 34.10 -33.91 9.62
C ALA A 74 34.57 -35.36 9.88
N CYS A 75 35.87 -35.57 10.03
CA CYS A 75 36.47 -36.87 10.34
C CYS A 75 36.16 -37.41 11.74
N VAL A 76 35.56 -36.60 12.62
CA VAL A 76 35.21 -36.99 14.00
C VAL A 76 33.68 -37.08 14.13
N ASP A 77 33.20 -38.10 14.85
CA ASP A 77 31.77 -38.23 15.14
C ASP A 77 31.31 -37.02 15.97
N ARG A 78 30.23 -36.37 15.54
CA ARG A 78 29.69 -35.16 16.19
C ARG A 78 29.47 -35.36 17.68
N ARG A 79 29.02 -36.54 18.11
CA ARG A 79 28.78 -36.85 19.53
C ARG A 79 30.07 -36.74 20.33
N VAL A 80 31.21 -37.11 19.76
CA VAL A 80 32.53 -37.04 20.42
C VAL A 80 32.91 -35.59 20.66
N LEU A 81 32.71 -34.71 19.67
CA LEU A 81 32.98 -33.27 19.81
C LEU A 81 32.05 -32.64 20.84
N GLU A 82 30.75 -32.95 20.79
CA GLU A 82 29.78 -32.49 21.79
C GLU A 82 30.16 -32.95 23.20
N ALA A 83 30.53 -34.22 23.35
CA ALA A 83 30.92 -34.78 24.64
C ALA A 83 32.29 -34.27 25.14
N LEU A 84 33.17 -33.84 24.24
CA LEU A 84 34.44 -33.22 24.62
C LEU A 84 34.19 -31.82 25.19
N LEU A 85 33.33 -31.05 24.53
CA LEU A 85 32.98 -29.68 24.92
C LEU A 85 32.13 -29.63 26.20
N ASP A 86 31.23 -30.59 26.41
CA ASP A 86 30.40 -30.67 27.63
C ASP A 86 31.12 -31.35 28.82
N GLY A 87 32.39 -31.75 28.64
CA GLY A 87 33.21 -32.40 29.68
C GLY A 87 32.80 -33.84 30.03
N THR A 88 31.88 -34.47 29.28
CA THR A 88 31.36 -35.82 29.59
C THR A 88 31.99 -36.96 28.78
N LEU A 89 32.91 -36.67 27.86
CA LEU A 89 33.46 -37.64 26.90
C LEU A 89 33.97 -38.92 27.57
N LEU A 90 34.87 -38.80 28.55
CA LEU A 90 35.45 -39.97 29.22
C LEU A 90 34.37 -40.82 29.89
N ARG A 91 33.46 -40.19 30.62
CA ARG A 91 32.36 -40.90 31.29
C ARG A 91 31.49 -41.64 30.30
N LYS A 92 31.10 -41.00 29.18
CA LYS A 92 30.31 -41.62 28.11
C LYS A 92 31.06 -42.80 27.50
N LEU A 93 32.35 -42.67 27.20
CA LEU A 93 33.17 -43.76 26.66
C LEU A 93 33.33 -44.95 27.62
N LYS A 94 33.38 -44.69 28.93
CA LYS A 94 33.61 -45.73 29.96
C LYS A 94 32.33 -46.42 30.42
N LEU A 95 31.25 -45.66 30.60
CA LEU A 95 30.04 -46.15 31.26
C LEU A 95 28.87 -46.41 30.32
N ASN A 96 28.85 -45.82 29.12
CA ASN A 96 27.71 -45.95 28.21
C ASN A 96 27.98 -47.03 27.13
N PRO A 97 27.26 -48.17 27.13
CA PRO A 97 27.47 -49.23 26.15
C PRO A 97 27.30 -48.79 24.70
N ARG A 98 26.48 -47.77 24.42
CA ARG A 98 26.27 -47.22 23.06
C ARG A 98 27.52 -46.56 22.49
N TRP A 99 28.52 -46.29 23.32
CA TRP A 99 29.77 -45.63 22.94
C TRP A 99 30.92 -46.61 22.69
N ARG A 100 30.72 -47.92 22.88
CA ARG A 100 31.80 -48.92 22.76
C ARG A 100 32.53 -48.86 21.41
N GLY A 101 31.79 -48.69 20.31
CA GLY A 101 32.39 -48.56 18.97
C GLY A 101 33.18 -47.26 18.78
N LEU A 102 32.81 -46.17 19.45
CA LEU A 102 33.59 -44.92 19.45
C LEU A 102 34.82 -45.04 20.35
N ALA A 103 34.68 -45.70 21.50
CA ALA A 103 35.80 -45.95 22.42
C ALA A 103 36.94 -46.70 21.74
N GLN A 104 36.65 -47.71 20.91
CA GLN A 104 37.67 -48.44 20.15
C GLN A 104 38.41 -47.56 19.13
N LYS A 105 37.80 -46.48 18.64
CA LYS A 105 38.43 -45.56 17.67
C LYS A 105 39.23 -44.45 18.34
N ILE A 106 38.80 -44.02 19.53
CA ILE A 106 39.38 -42.89 20.26
C ILE A 106 40.51 -43.35 21.19
N PHE A 107 40.36 -44.51 21.84
CA PHE A 107 41.46 -45.08 22.61
C PHE A 107 42.50 -45.65 21.65
N HIS A 108 43.73 -45.18 21.78
CA HIS A 108 44.85 -45.67 20.98
C HIS A 108 45.30 -47.06 21.42
N ASP A 109 45.51 -47.98 20.47
CA ASP A 109 46.16 -49.27 20.74
C ASP A 109 47.69 -49.10 20.66
N PRO A 110 48.42 -49.25 21.78
CA PRO A 110 49.87 -49.04 21.81
C PRO A 110 50.70 -50.09 21.04
N ASN A 111 50.05 -51.11 20.45
CA ASN A 111 50.69 -52.14 19.62
C ASN A 111 50.65 -51.83 18.12
N ASP A 112 50.04 -50.71 17.71
CA ASP A 112 50.05 -50.31 16.31
C ASP A 112 51.44 -49.75 15.94
N THR A 113 52.09 -50.35 14.94
CA THR A 113 53.48 -50.05 14.58
C THR A 113 53.63 -49.69 13.10
N ILE A 114 53.69 -48.37 12.86
CA ILE A 114 54.63 -47.58 12.05
C ILE A 114 53.84 -46.43 11.40
N ASN A 115 54.28 -45.18 11.66
CA ASN A 115 53.70 -43.91 11.16
C ASN A 115 52.20 -43.75 11.39
N ASP A 116 51.81 -43.61 12.66
CA ASP A 116 50.44 -43.35 13.09
C ASP A 116 50.31 -41.94 13.67
N PRO A 117 49.97 -40.95 12.83
CA PRO A 117 49.84 -39.58 13.28
C PRO A 117 48.51 -39.34 13.98
N GLY A 118 48.54 -38.48 15.00
CA GLY A 118 47.32 -38.04 15.65
C GLY A 118 47.49 -36.85 16.57
N CYS A 119 46.40 -36.11 16.71
CA CYS A 119 46.22 -35.11 17.75
C CYS A 119 45.48 -35.76 18.91
N TYR A 120 46.10 -35.72 20.08
CA TYR A 120 45.67 -36.43 21.27
C TYR A 120 45.40 -35.48 22.43
N VAL A 121 44.61 -35.96 23.38
CA VAL A 121 44.28 -35.29 24.64
C VAL A 121 44.68 -36.23 25.79
N ASN A 122 45.50 -35.73 26.70
CA ASN A 122 45.78 -36.37 27.98
C ASN A 122 44.89 -35.75 29.06
N LEU A 123 44.08 -36.59 29.69
CA LEU A 123 43.10 -36.21 30.70
C LEU A 123 43.43 -36.88 32.03
N LEU A 124 43.47 -36.10 33.11
CA LEU A 124 43.59 -36.60 34.47
C LEU A 124 42.19 -36.64 35.08
N ALA A 125 41.64 -37.84 35.26
CA ALA A 125 40.25 -38.01 35.67
C ALA A 125 40.10 -39.24 36.56
N ARG A 126 38.94 -39.37 37.20
CA ARG A 126 38.61 -40.56 37.98
C ARG A 126 38.45 -41.78 37.10
N HIS A 127 38.54 -42.98 37.68
CA HIS A 127 38.44 -44.24 36.94
C HIS A 127 37.14 -44.40 36.13
N ASP A 128 36.05 -43.78 36.57
CA ASP A 128 34.74 -43.73 35.91
C ASP A 128 34.63 -42.60 34.85
N GLY A 129 35.66 -41.77 34.71
CA GLY A 129 35.71 -40.63 33.81
C GLY A 129 35.11 -39.33 34.37
N SER A 130 34.76 -39.28 35.67
CA SER A 130 34.29 -38.06 36.33
C SER A 130 35.44 -37.10 36.67
N GLY A 131 35.08 -35.82 36.86
CA GLY A 131 36.01 -34.76 37.29
C GLY A 131 36.31 -34.84 38.78
N LEU A 132 37.02 -33.85 39.33
CA LEU A 132 37.21 -33.69 40.77
C LEU A 132 36.02 -32.97 41.41
N MET A 133 35.75 -33.22 42.68
CA MET A 133 34.85 -32.36 43.46
C MET A 133 35.52 -30.99 43.69
N PRO A 134 34.76 -29.90 43.92
CA PRO A 134 35.35 -28.57 44.09
C PRO A 134 36.41 -28.47 45.21
N ASP A 135 36.20 -29.16 46.33
CA ASP A 135 37.14 -29.25 47.45
C ASP A 135 38.41 -30.03 47.08
N GLU A 136 38.27 -31.18 46.43
CA GLU A 136 39.42 -31.96 45.92
C GLU A 136 40.20 -31.18 44.84
N PHE A 137 39.50 -30.39 44.03
CA PHE A 137 40.13 -29.54 43.01
C PHE A 137 40.94 -28.42 43.66
N GLU A 138 40.40 -27.72 44.64
CA GLU A 138 41.15 -26.71 45.40
C GLU A 138 42.34 -27.33 46.15
N GLU A 139 42.16 -28.50 46.75
CA GLU A 139 43.24 -29.23 47.41
C GLU A 139 44.38 -29.56 46.43
N ALA A 140 44.07 -29.96 45.21
CA ALA A 140 45.06 -30.21 44.17
C ALA A 140 45.79 -28.92 43.74
N LEU A 141 45.09 -27.79 43.60
CA LEU A 141 45.71 -26.50 43.27
C LEU A 141 46.65 -26.03 44.39
N PHE A 142 46.21 -26.09 45.64
CA PHE A 142 47.02 -25.74 46.81
C PHE A 142 48.26 -26.64 46.91
N ALA A 143 48.12 -27.93 46.66
CA ALA A 143 49.24 -28.87 46.61
C ALA A 143 50.28 -28.54 45.55
N MET A 144 49.86 -28.06 44.37
CA MET A 144 50.78 -27.59 43.35
C MET A 144 51.57 -26.36 43.83
N GLU A 145 50.93 -25.41 44.52
CA GLU A 145 51.58 -24.20 45.06
C GLU A 145 52.61 -24.52 46.15
N VAL A 146 52.29 -25.44 47.06
CA VAL A 146 53.22 -25.91 48.10
C VAL A 146 54.44 -26.59 47.45
N CYS A 147 54.24 -27.42 46.41
CA CYS A 147 55.34 -28.09 45.71
C CYS A 147 56.36 -27.13 45.06
N VAL A 148 55.93 -25.91 44.71
CA VAL A 148 56.81 -24.89 44.11
C VAL A 148 57.11 -23.73 45.07
N LEU A 149 56.90 -23.94 46.37
CA LEU A 149 57.21 -22.99 47.45
C LEU A 149 56.51 -21.62 47.30
N LEU A 150 55.35 -21.60 46.66
CA LEU A 150 54.49 -20.42 46.63
C LEU A 150 53.69 -20.27 47.93
N GLU A 151 53.35 -21.40 48.54
CA GLU A 151 52.59 -21.52 49.78
C GLU A 151 53.23 -22.56 50.71
N THR A 152 52.76 -22.65 51.96
CA THR A 152 53.25 -23.64 52.95
C THR A 152 52.08 -24.40 53.55
N ASP A 153 52.18 -25.74 53.62
CA ASP A 153 51.17 -26.58 54.29
C ASP A 153 51.32 -26.52 55.82
N THR A 154 50.82 -25.44 56.41
CA THR A 154 50.89 -25.21 57.87
C THR A 154 50.01 -26.17 58.69
N THR A 155 49.01 -26.77 58.06
CA THR A 155 48.01 -27.64 58.72
C THR A 155 48.26 -29.13 58.52
N ASN A 156 49.31 -29.50 57.78
CA ASN A 156 49.58 -30.87 57.33
C ASN A 156 48.40 -31.51 56.58
N MET A 157 47.58 -30.71 55.89
CA MET A 157 46.40 -31.22 55.19
C MET A 157 46.76 -32.02 53.94
N LEU A 158 47.95 -31.80 53.37
CA LEU A 158 48.43 -32.48 52.16
C LEU A 158 49.29 -33.73 52.46
N VAL A 159 49.52 -34.02 53.74
CA VAL A 159 50.25 -35.21 54.17
C VAL A 159 49.39 -36.44 53.89
N ARG A 160 49.97 -37.43 53.20
CA ARG A 160 49.33 -38.73 52.93
C ARG A 160 50.26 -39.85 53.32
N ARG A 161 49.78 -40.80 54.12
CA ARG A 161 50.57 -41.96 54.59
C ARG A 161 51.92 -41.55 55.21
N ASN A 162 51.93 -40.48 56.01
CA ASN A 162 53.13 -39.88 56.63
C ASN A 162 54.18 -39.37 55.62
N VAL A 163 53.76 -39.01 54.41
CA VAL A 163 54.62 -38.43 53.38
C VAL A 163 54.08 -37.03 53.02
N SER A 164 54.96 -36.03 53.02
CA SER A 164 54.61 -34.67 52.57
C SER A 164 54.27 -34.66 51.08
N VAL A 165 53.62 -33.61 50.60
CA VAL A 165 53.26 -33.50 49.18
C VAL A 165 54.49 -33.50 48.26
N GLU A 166 55.59 -32.85 48.66
CA GLU A 166 56.81 -32.74 47.86
C GLU A 166 57.53 -34.09 47.76
N ALA A 167 57.62 -34.80 48.89
CA ALA A 167 58.16 -36.16 48.93
C ALA A 167 57.27 -37.14 48.16
N GLY A 168 55.96 -36.95 48.25
CA GLY A 168 54.94 -37.70 47.51
C GLY A 168 55.05 -37.54 46.00
N VAL A 169 55.19 -36.31 45.52
CA VAL A 169 55.37 -35.97 44.11
C VAL A 169 56.65 -36.62 43.56
N ASN A 170 57.78 -36.47 44.26
CA ASN A 170 59.03 -37.11 43.84
C ASN A 170 58.92 -38.65 43.83
N ARG A 171 58.20 -39.22 44.80
CA ARG A 171 57.93 -40.67 44.84
C ARG A 171 57.08 -41.11 43.64
N ALA A 172 55.99 -40.42 43.35
CA ALA A 172 55.10 -40.72 42.22
C ALA A 172 55.86 -40.64 40.89
N TYR A 173 56.67 -39.59 40.73
CA TYR A 173 57.54 -39.41 39.58
C TYR A 173 58.52 -40.57 39.39
N ASN A 174 59.26 -40.94 40.45
CA ASN A 174 60.26 -42.01 40.40
C ASN A 174 59.64 -43.39 40.13
N GLN A 175 58.47 -43.68 40.73
CA GLN A 175 57.75 -44.93 40.50
C GLN A 175 57.30 -45.07 39.05
N THR A 176 56.92 -43.96 38.42
CA THR A 176 56.43 -43.92 37.04
C THR A 176 57.58 -43.95 36.03
N ARG A 177 58.67 -43.20 36.29
CA ARG A 177 59.76 -43.02 35.34
C ARG A 177 60.73 -44.20 35.25
N LYS A 178 60.74 -45.14 36.22
CA LYS A 178 61.52 -46.41 36.35
C LYS A 178 63.03 -46.43 36.03
N ALA A 179 63.56 -45.53 35.21
CA ALA A 179 64.91 -45.50 34.65
C ALA A 179 65.77 -44.32 35.16
N SER A 180 65.26 -43.52 36.11
CA SER A 180 65.96 -42.35 36.64
C SER A 180 65.71 -42.21 38.14
N TYR A 181 66.78 -42.19 38.94
CA TYR A 181 66.74 -41.83 40.36
C TYR A 181 66.66 -40.32 40.62
N LYS A 182 66.50 -39.51 39.56
CA LYS A 182 66.46 -38.05 39.67
C LYS A 182 65.13 -37.61 40.28
N THR A 183 65.21 -36.77 41.30
CA THR A 183 64.06 -36.04 41.83
C THR A 183 63.52 -35.06 40.77
N PHE A 184 62.20 -34.93 40.72
CA PHE A 184 61.52 -33.99 39.82
C PHE A 184 61.60 -32.56 40.37
N LEU A 185 61.25 -32.39 41.65
CA LEU A 185 61.25 -31.09 42.35
C LEU A 185 62.66 -30.68 42.76
N THR A 186 63.51 -30.38 41.78
CA THR A 186 64.81 -29.71 42.01
C THR A 186 64.61 -28.20 42.15
N GLN A 187 65.56 -27.48 42.77
CA GLN A 187 65.47 -26.02 42.89
C GLN A 187 65.29 -25.32 41.54
N LYS A 188 65.97 -25.79 40.49
CA LYS A 188 65.81 -25.29 39.12
C LYS A 188 64.38 -25.48 38.60
N MET A 189 63.81 -26.66 38.82
CA MET A 189 62.45 -26.98 38.39
C MET A 189 61.41 -26.17 39.16
N ILE A 190 61.59 -26.02 40.48
CA ILE A 190 60.75 -25.17 41.33
C ILE A 190 60.71 -23.75 40.75
N THR A 191 61.88 -23.12 40.56
CA THR A 191 61.96 -21.77 40.00
C THR A 191 61.33 -21.66 38.61
N PHE A 192 61.50 -22.66 37.75
CA PHE A 192 60.89 -22.68 36.42
C PHE A 192 59.35 -22.82 36.47
N LEU A 193 58.83 -23.60 37.40
CA LEU A 193 57.40 -23.88 37.53
C LEU A 193 56.64 -22.83 38.34
N SER A 194 57.30 -22.07 39.24
CA SER A 194 56.62 -21.11 40.13
C SER A 194 55.68 -20.16 39.38
N ASP A 195 56.13 -19.54 38.29
CA ASP A 195 55.29 -18.61 37.52
C ASP A 195 54.14 -19.32 36.79
N GLN A 196 54.40 -20.51 36.25
CA GLN A 196 53.39 -21.31 35.56
C GLN A 196 52.31 -21.80 36.53
N VAL A 197 52.71 -22.30 37.71
CA VAL A 197 51.78 -22.74 38.76
C VAL A 197 50.96 -21.56 39.25
N ARG A 198 51.58 -20.41 39.52
CA ARG A 198 50.86 -19.21 39.97
C ARG A 198 49.77 -18.80 38.97
N GLN A 199 50.07 -18.76 37.67
CA GLN A 199 49.09 -18.44 36.64
C GLN A 199 48.00 -19.52 36.55
N PHE A 200 48.41 -20.79 36.55
CA PHE A 200 47.51 -21.94 36.49
C PHE A 200 46.50 -21.95 37.65
N THR A 201 46.95 -21.80 38.90
CA THR A 201 46.07 -21.79 40.07
C THR A 201 45.17 -20.57 40.09
N THR A 202 45.70 -19.38 39.75
CA THR A 202 44.91 -18.14 39.68
C THR A 202 43.74 -18.26 38.72
N ILE A 203 43.95 -18.81 37.52
CA ILE A 203 42.88 -18.97 36.52
C ILE A 203 41.91 -20.07 36.94
N ASN A 204 42.42 -21.22 37.39
CA ASN A 204 41.56 -22.36 37.75
C ASN A 204 40.74 -22.12 39.01
N ARG A 205 41.20 -21.32 39.99
CA ARG A 205 40.39 -20.94 41.16
C ARG A 205 39.17 -20.11 40.80
N LYS A 206 39.18 -19.35 39.69
CA LYS A 206 37.98 -18.64 39.22
C LYS A 206 36.84 -19.60 38.88
N LYS A 207 37.16 -20.85 38.50
CA LYS A 207 36.16 -21.90 38.19
C LYS A 207 35.38 -22.33 39.44
N LEU A 208 35.98 -22.20 40.63
CA LEU A 208 35.34 -22.55 41.91
C LEU A 208 34.28 -21.54 42.37
N ALA A 209 34.24 -20.35 41.76
CA ALA A 209 33.32 -19.29 42.17
C ALA A 209 31.85 -19.58 41.83
N SER A 210 31.57 -20.58 40.99
CA SER A 210 30.21 -20.92 40.58
C SER A 210 29.58 -21.94 41.54
N ALA A 211 28.55 -21.47 42.27
CA ALA A 211 27.93 -22.17 43.40
C ALA A 211 27.18 -23.47 43.03
N SER A 212 26.92 -23.72 41.75
CA SER A 212 26.14 -24.87 41.28
C SER A 212 27.00 -26.04 40.78
N ILE A 213 28.32 -25.90 40.72
CA ILE A 213 29.18 -26.94 40.13
C ILE A 213 29.35 -28.10 41.10
N THR A 214 29.07 -29.30 40.63
CA THR A 214 29.31 -30.54 41.39
C THR A 214 30.63 -31.19 41.02
N GLU A 215 31.12 -30.97 39.80
CA GLU A 215 32.36 -31.55 39.30
C GLU A 215 33.14 -30.59 38.40
N ILE A 216 34.46 -30.58 38.56
CA ILE A 216 35.38 -29.79 37.75
C ILE A 216 36.31 -30.75 37.01
N PRO A 217 36.23 -30.82 35.67
CA PRO A 217 37.22 -31.55 34.88
C PRO A 217 38.60 -30.96 35.14
N PHE A 218 39.58 -31.83 35.42
CA PHE A 218 40.95 -31.35 35.49
C PHE A 218 41.41 -30.91 34.10
N PRO A 219 42.18 -29.81 33.96
CA PRO A 219 42.60 -29.33 32.65
C PRO A 219 43.28 -30.43 31.82
N ALA A 220 43.15 -30.34 30.50
CA ALA A 220 43.73 -31.29 29.56
C ALA A 220 45.09 -30.82 29.06
N GLU A 221 46.01 -31.74 28.79
CA GLU A 221 47.15 -31.48 27.90
C GLU A 221 46.78 -31.98 26.50
N VAL A 222 47.09 -31.17 25.49
CA VAL A 222 46.87 -31.50 24.09
C VAL A 222 48.19 -31.51 23.38
N GLY A 223 48.36 -32.44 22.45
CA GLY A 223 49.48 -32.38 21.52
C GLY A 223 49.21 -33.15 20.25
N TRP A 224 50.19 -33.13 19.36
CA TRP A 224 50.21 -33.98 18.18
C TRP A 224 51.52 -34.75 18.06
N THR A 225 51.52 -35.80 17.25
CA THR A 225 52.74 -36.56 16.92
C THR A 225 52.55 -37.36 15.64
N MET A 226 53.65 -37.77 15.00
CA MET A 226 53.69 -38.79 13.95
C MET A 226 53.77 -40.23 14.52
N HIS A 227 54.13 -40.37 15.79
CA HIS A 227 54.35 -41.66 16.44
C HIS A 227 53.54 -41.74 17.74
N LEU A 228 52.22 -41.91 17.60
CA LEU A 228 51.28 -41.94 18.73
C LEU A 228 51.69 -42.94 19.81
N SER A 229 51.99 -44.18 19.45
CA SER A 229 52.38 -45.23 20.40
C SER A 229 53.53 -44.79 21.32
N ASP A 230 54.58 -44.18 20.76
CA ASP A 230 55.76 -43.75 21.52
C ASP A 230 55.48 -42.49 22.34
N ARG A 231 54.80 -41.51 21.76
CA ARG A 231 54.43 -40.26 22.44
C ARG A 231 53.52 -40.54 23.64
N LEU A 232 52.51 -41.38 23.47
CA LEU A 232 51.57 -41.74 24.52
C LEU A 232 52.26 -42.57 25.62
N LYS A 233 53.15 -43.50 25.26
CA LYS A 233 54.00 -44.22 26.22
C LYS A 233 54.89 -43.26 27.01
N ALA A 234 55.52 -42.29 26.35
CA ALA A 234 56.37 -41.28 27.00
C ALA A 234 55.59 -40.45 28.03
N HIS A 235 54.36 -40.04 27.72
CA HIS A 235 53.51 -39.36 28.70
C HIS A 235 53.14 -40.25 29.89
N LYS A 236 52.82 -41.53 29.64
CA LYS A 236 52.54 -42.50 30.71
C LYS A 236 53.73 -42.73 31.63
N THR A 237 54.95 -42.60 31.12
CA THR A 237 56.19 -42.76 31.89
C THR A 237 56.80 -41.42 32.35
N MET A 238 56.11 -40.30 32.15
CA MET A 238 56.59 -38.95 32.47
C MET A 238 57.98 -38.66 31.87
N GLY A 239 58.17 -39.06 30.61
CA GLY A 239 59.41 -38.85 29.87
C GLY A 239 59.68 -37.37 29.55
N ASP A 240 60.86 -37.08 29.01
CA ASP A 240 61.39 -35.72 28.78
C ASP A 240 60.59 -34.85 27.80
N ASN A 241 59.52 -35.40 27.24
CA ASN A 241 58.70 -34.82 26.19
C ASN A 241 57.31 -34.39 26.70
N SER A 242 57.00 -34.66 27.97
CA SER A 242 55.79 -34.20 28.65
C SER A 242 55.97 -32.77 29.17
N VAL A 243 54.89 -31.99 29.21
CA VAL A 243 54.91 -30.63 29.78
C VAL A 243 55.16 -30.74 31.30
N ASP A 244 56.18 -30.06 31.81
CA ASP A 244 56.57 -30.14 33.23
C ASP A 244 55.41 -29.80 34.19
N LEU A 245 54.60 -28.79 33.85
CA LEU A 245 53.40 -28.44 34.63
C LEU A 245 52.37 -29.59 34.67
N PHE A 246 52.18 -30.30 33.56
CA PHE A 246 51.31 -31.49 33.50
C PHE A 246 51.88 -32.64 34.31
N VAL A 247 53.19 -32.86 34.26
CA VAL A 247 53.90 -33.86 35.08
C VAL A 247 53.71 -33.57 36.57
N LEU A 248 53.89 -32.31 36.99
CA LEU A 248 53.64 -31.87 38.36
C LEU A 248 52.21 -32.21 38.79
N ALA A 249 51.22 -31.78 38.00
CA ALA A 249 49.82 -32.02 38.30
C ALA A 249 49.48 -33.53 38.40
N ASN A 250 49.97 -34.34 37.48
CA ASN A 250 49.78 -35.80 37.51
C ASN A 250 50.40 -36.40 38.78
N CYS A 251 51.62 -36.00 39.16
CA CYS A 251 52.26 -36.47 40.39
C CYS A 251 51.50 -36.04 41.66
N VAL A 252 51.00 -34.80 41.70
CA VAL A 252 50.18 -34.29 42.80
C VAL A 252 48.91 -35.10 42.95
N LEU A 253 48.17 -35.31 41.86
CA LEU A 253 46.94 -36.10 41.88
C LEU A 253 47.19 -37.57 42.25
N GLN A 254 48.30 -38.16 41.80
CA GLN A 254 48.70 -39.50 42.23
C GLN A 254 49.02 -39.57 43.72
N HIS A 255 49.67 -38.55 44.29
CA HIS A 255 49.94 -38.50 45.73
C HIS A 255 48.65 -38.35 46.55
N LEU A 256 47.82 -37.37 46.22
CA LEU A 256 46.59 -37.06 46.96
C LEU A 256 45.51 -38.14 46.79
N PHE A 257 45.38 -38.68 45.57
CA PHE A 257 44.24 -39.48 45.14
C PHE A 257 44.65 -40.76 44.38
N SER A 258 45.76 -41.42 44.77
CA SER A 258 46.33 -42.62 44.12
C SER A 258 45.34 -43.73 43.72
N ALA A 259 44.25 -43.91 44.46
CA ALA A 259 43.25 -44.95 44.21
C ALA A 259 42.04 -44.47 43.36
N LYS A 260 41.96 -43.17 43.07
CA LYS A 260 40.81 -42.56 42.38
C LYS A 260 41.15 -42.08 40.98
N ILE A 261 42.34 -41.48 40.79
CA ILE A 261 42.71 -40.76 39.56
C ILE A 261 43.64 -41.57 38.68
N THR A 262 43.43 -41.49 37.37
CA THR A 262 44.32 -42.05 36.37
C THR A 262 44.41 -41.14 35.14
N MET A 263 45.46 -41.33 34.34
CA MET A 263 45.61 -40.62 33.08
C MET A 263 44.94 -41.41 31.95
N PHE A 264 44.02 -40.75 31.27
CA PHE A 264 43.42 -41.24 30.03
C PHE A 264 44.04 -40.51 28.84
N GLN A 265 44.28 -41.25 27.76
CA GLN A 265 44.87 -40.71 26.54
C GLN A 265 43.91 -41.01 25.40
N LEU A 266 43.39 -39.96 24.79
CA LEU A 266 42.38 -40.02 23.74
C LEU A 266 42.95 -39.44 22.45
N VAL A 267 42.79 -40.12 21.33
CA VAL A 267 43.15 -39.58 20.00
C VAL A 267 41.88 -39.07 19.34
N ILE A 268 41.83 -37.75 19.10
CA ILE A 268 40.62 -37.08 18.61
C ILE A 268 40.73 -36.84 17.10
N PHE A 269 41.83 -36.26 16.64
CA PHE A 269 42.07 -36.05 15.21
C PHE A 269 43.14 -36.99 14.68
N ARG A 270 42.91 -37.51 13.49
CA ARG A 270 43.87 -38.31 12.71
C ARG A 270 44.22 -37.52 11.44
N PRO A 271 45.24 -36.64 11.49
CA PRO A 271 45.61 -35.84 10.33
C PRO A 271 46.19 -36.75 9.25
N PHE A 272 45.85 -36.48 8.00
CA PHE A 272 46.34 -37.25 6.84
C PHE A 272 47.31 -36.45 5.96
N GLU A 273 47.58 -35.20 6.32
CA GLU A 273 48.52 -34.30 5.66
C GLU A 273 49.17 -33.39 6.73
N GLU A 274 50.33 -32.81 6.45
CA GLU A 274 51.11 -32.03 7.43
C GLU A 274 50.35 -30.81 7.96
N ASP A 275 49.75 -30.02 7.07
CA ASP A 275 49.00 -28.82 7.45
C ASP A 275 47.83 -29.16 8.40
N LEU A 276 47.25 -30.36 8.25
CA LEU A 276 46.19 -30.84 9.14
C LEU A 276 46.68 -31.16 10.54
N ALA A 277 47.92 -31.58 10.72
CA ALA A 277 48.45 -31.83 12.04
C ALA A 277 48.53 -30.54 12.86
N ALA A 278 49.02 -29.46 12.23
CA ALA A 278 49.13 -28.15 12.87
C ALA A 278 47.77 -27.52 13.19
N VAL A 279 46.85 -27.56 12.22
CA VAL A 279 45.48 -27.10 12.39
C VAL A 279 44.75 -27.92 13.45
N GLY A 280 44.90 -29.25 13.42
CA GLY A 280 44.28 -30.17 14.36
C GLY A 280 44.73 -29.97 15.81
N GLU A 281 46.04 -29.77 16.06
CA GLU A 281 46.53 -29.47 17.41
C GLU A 281 45.94 -28.16 17.96
N SER A 282 45.87 -27.12 17.11
CA SER A 282 45.32 -25.82 17.50
C SER A 282 43.82 -25.92 17.83
N MET A 283 43.05 -26.54 16.94
CA MET A 283 41.61 -26.75 17.15
C MET A 283 41.34 -27.60 18.39
N LEU A 284 42.09 -28.69 18.57
CA LEU A 284 41.93 -29.57 19.73
C LEU A 284 42.26 -28.87 21.04
N SER A 285 43.23 -27.95 21.02
CA SER A 285 43.60 -27.16 22.20
C SER A 285 42.45 -26.25 22.66
N HIS A 286 41.64 -25.75 21.73
CA HIS A 286 40.40 -25.04 22.05
C HIS A 286 39.29 -25.96 22.53
N LEU A 287 39.04 -27.06 21.81
CA LEU A 287 37.98 -28.01 22.16
C LEU A 287 38.17 -28.59 23.57
N ALA A 288 39.42 -28.79 24.00
CA ALA A 288 39.76 -29.33 25.32
C ALA A 288 40.19 -28.26 26.35
N ALA A 289 40.09 -26.96 26.02
CA ALA A 289 40.53 -25.84 26.85
C ALA A 289 41.95 -26.01 27.43
N SER A 290 42.91 -26.44 26.60
CA SER A 290 44.25 -26.82 27.03
C SER A 290 45.23 -25.65 27.07
N TYR A 291 44.96 -24.51 26.43
CA TYR A 291 45.88 -23.36 26.52
C TYR A 291 45.94 -22.76 27.93
N GLN A 292 47.10 -22.19 28.29
CA GLN A 292 47.30 -21.53 29.59
C GLN A 292 46.30 -20.39 29.85
N SER A 293 45.79 -19.73 28.82
CA SER A 293 44.73 -18.71 28.93
C SER A 293 43.41 -19.25 29.50
N TYR A 294 43.14 -20.55 29.35
CA TYR A 294 42.02 -21.26 30.01
C TYR A 294 42.39 -21.85 31.38
N GLY A 295 43.64 -21.68 31.81
CA GLY A 295 44.23 -22.44 32.89
C GLY A 295 44.58 -23.88 32.50
N GLY A 296 44.87 -24.15 31.22
CA GLY A 296 45.39 -25.43 30.75
C GLY A 296 46.92 -25.52 30.76
N PHE A 297 47.46 -26.60 30.19
CA PHE A 297 48.90 -26.92 30.22
C PHE A 297 49.69 -26.41 29.01
N ASN A 298 49.02 -26.11 27.90
CA ASN A 298 49.68 -25.73 26.66
C ASN A 298 50.10 -24.25 26.72
N ALA A 299 51.38 -24.02 26.99
CA ALA A 299 52.00 -22.68 27.01
C ALA A 299 52.34 -22.14 25.61
N THR A 300 52.38 -23.02 24.62
CA THR A 300 52.71 -22.69 23.24
C THR A 300 51.52 -22.92 22.33
N GLN A 301 51.39 -22.08 21.30
CA GLN A 301 50.32 -22.20 20.32
C GLN A 301 50.43 -23.53 19.57
N GLY A 302 49.28 -24.16 19.34
CA GLY A 302 49.20 -25.39 18.55
C GLY A 302 49.81 -25.20 17.16
N GLY A 303 50.43 -26.24 16.65
CA GLY A 303 51.02 -26.26 15.31
C GLY A 303 52.37 -25.57 15.17
N LEU A 304 52.88 -24.86 16.19
CA LEU A 304 54.24 -24.30 16.15
C LEU A 304 55.33 -25.36 16.37
N SER A 305 55.01 -26.45 17.08
CA SER A 305 55.89 -27.59 17.28
C SER A 305 56.13 -28.39 15.99
N VAL A 306 55.15 -28.34 15.05
CA VAL A 306 55.19 -29.00 13.74
C VAL A 306 56.37 -28.53 12.90
N THR A 307 56.78 -27.28 13.09
CA THR A 307 57.84 -26.65 12.30
C THR A 307 59.22 -27.31 12.42
N LYS A 308 59.40 -28.33 13.26
CA LYS A 308 60.65 -29.10 13.41
C LYS A 308 60.59 -30.51 12.80
N LEU A 309 59.43 -30.94 12.28
CA LEU A 309 59.15 -32.30 11.79
C LEU A 309 59.01 -32.41 10.26
N TRP A 310 59.40 -31.38 9.49
CA TRP A 310 59.41 -31.31 8.01
C TRP A 310 60.26 -32.36 7.27
N LYS A 311 60.73 -33.40 7.96
CA LYS A 311 61.54 -34.49 7.39
C LYS A 311 60.72 -35.76 7.14
N THR A 312 59.39 -35.64 7.06
CA THR A 312 58.51 -36.77 6.73
C THR A 312 58.45 -36.90 5.20
N TYR A 313 58.68 -38.09 4.65
CA TYR A 313 58.69 -38.28 3.19
C TYR A 313 57.25 -38.27 2.63
N VAL A 314 57.04 -37.69 1.45
CA VAL A 314 55.72 -37.63 0.77
C VAL A 314 55.02 -39.00 0.68
N GLY A 315 55.80 -40.09 0.59
CA GLY A 315 55.27 -41.45 0.60
C GLY A 315 54.54 -41.84 1.90
N GLU A 316 55.03 -41.39 3.06
CA GLU A 316 54.48 -41.77 4.36
C GLU A 316 53.06 -41.22 4.56
N TRP A 317 52.80 -39.98 4.13
CA TRP A 317 51.46 -39.39 4.17
C TRP A 317 50.47 -40.09 3.24
N SER A 318 50.94 -40.62 2.11
CA SER A 318 50.09 -41.40 1.20
C SER A 318 49.62 -42.68 1.88
N ASP A 319 50.52 -43.42 2.53
CA ASP A 319 50.18 -44.63 3.26
C ASP A 319 49.20 -44.36 4.42
N ILE A 320 49.42 -43.27 5.16
CA ILE A 320 48.51 -42.80 6.22
C ILE A 320 47.12 -42.53 5.64
N LYS A 321 47.03 -41.81 4.52
CA LYS A 321 45.76 -41.50 3.86
C LYS A 321 45.03 -42.78 3.44
N TYR A 322 45.73 -43.74 2.84
CA TYR A 322 45.14 -45.05 2.48
C TYR A 322 44.67 -45.83 3.70
N ALA A 323 45.41 -45.81 4.81
CA ALA A 323 44.99 -46.46 6.06
C ALA A 323 43.70 -45.83 6.62
N LEU A 324 43.61 -44.50 6.64
CA LEU A 324 42.43 -43.77 7.12
C LEU A 324 41.21 -43.96 6.19
N MET A 325 41.42 -44.10 4.88
CA MET A 325 40.39 -44.51 3.92
C MET A 325 39.83 -45.88 4.25
N ARG A 326 40.68 -46.90 4.44
CA ARG A 326 40.23 -48.24 4.83
C ARG A 326 39.56 -48.28 6.20
N GLY A 327 39.94 -47.37 7.10
CA GLY A 327 39.30 -47.19 8.42
C GLY A 327 37.93 -46.51 8.38
N GLY A 328 37.45 -46.08 7.19
CA GLY A 328 36.16 -45.41 7.01
C GLY A 328 36.10 -43.98 7.56
N VAL A 329 37.26 -43.35 7.79
CA VAL A 329 37.33 -41.96 8.28
C VAL A 329 36.80 -40.98 7.22
N PHE A 330 37.16 -41.19 5.96
CA PHE A 330 36.67 -40.36 4.86
C PHE A 330 35.19 -40.59 4.56
N ASP A 331 34.68 -41.82 4.71
CA ASP A 331 33.24 -42.10 4.56
C ASP A 331 32.40 -41.41 5.64
N LEU A 332 32.94 -41.26 6.85
CA LEU A 332 32.33 -40.48 7.92
C LEU A 332 32.32 -39.00 7.55
N ALA A 333 33.48 -38.47 7.13
CA ALA A 333 33.61 -37.08 6.74
C ALA A 333 32.68 -36.71 5.58
N GLN A 334 32.63 -37.54 4.54
CA GLN A 334 31.75 -37.34 3.38
C GLN A 334 30.29 -37.27 3.81
N ARG A 335 29.78 -38.27 4.55
CA ARG A 335 28.39 -38.27 5.03
C ARG A 335 28.04 -37.03 5.85
N ARG A 336 28.98 -36.56 6.68
CA ARG A 336 28.77 -35.37 7.50
C ARG A 336 28.74 -34.09 6.68
N LEU A 337 29.65 -33.96 5.71
CA LEU A 337 29.66 -32.82 4.78
C LEU A 337 28.41 -32.81 3.88
N GLU A 338 27.91 -33.98 3.48
CA GLU A 338 26.65 -34.11 2.73
C GLU A 338 25.45 -33.67 3.59
N GLN A 339 25.40 -34.05 4.87
CA GLN A 339 24.37 -33.59 5.81
C GLN A 339 24.40 -32.07 6.00
N ASP A 340 25.58 -31.49 6.20
CA ASP A 340 25.74 -30.03 6.32
C ASP A 340 25.32 -29.31 5.02
N THR A 341 25.70 -29.86 3.86
CA THR A 341 25.30 -29.32 2.56
C THR A 341 23.79 -29.37 2.38
N GLN A 342 23.15 -30.45 2.82
CA GLN A 342 21.69 -30.59 2.76
C GLN A 342 21.01 -29.60 3.71
N SER A 343 21.51 -29.44 4.94
CA SER A 343 21.02 -28.45 5.91
C SER A 343 21.10 -27.03 5.34
N LEU A 344 22.22 -26.66 4.72
CA LEU A 344 22.39 -25.36 4.06
C LEU A 344 21.40 -25.15 2.92
N ARG A 345 21.17 -26.18 2.09
CA ARG A 345 20.18 -26.10 1.00
C ARG A 345 18.77 -25.88 1.55
N ASP A 346 18.44 -26.51 2.67
CA ASP A 346 17.12 -26.36 3.28
C ASP A 346 16.95 -24.98 3.94
N GLN A 347 18.00 -24.44 4.56
CA GLN A 347 18.03 -23.05 5.03
C GLN A 347 17.91 -22.04 3.88
N LEU A 348 18.60 -22.25 2.75
CA LEU A 348 18.47 -21.39 1.58
C LEU A 348 17.05 -21.40 1.02
N LYS A 349 16.38 -22.55 0.95
CA LYS A 349 14.97 -22.62 0.55
C LYS A 349 14.05 -21.86 1.51
N GLU A 350 14.33 -21.91 2.80
CA GLU A 350 13.57 -21.15 3.80
C GLU A 350 13.76 -19.64 3.60
N ILE A 351 14.99 -19.18 3.37
CA ILE A 351 15.30 -17.78 3.06
C ILE A 351 14.60 -17.34 1.77
N ASP A 352 14.64 -18.17 0.72
CA ASP A 352 13.96 -17.89 -0.55
C ASP A 352 12.43 -17.81 -0.37
N LEU A 353 11.86 -18.67 0.49
CA LEU A 353 10.44 -18.62 0.85
C LEU A 353 10.10 -17.33 1.59
N VAL A 354 10.91 -16.93 2.57
CA VAL A 354 10.72 -15.66 3.29
C VAL A 354 10.85 -14.47 2.34
N ALA A 355 11.84 -14.47 1.45
CA ALA A 355 12.01 -13.43 0.44
C ALA A 355 10.80 -13.36 -0.53
N ALA A 356 10.24 -14.51 -0.91
CA ALA A 356 9.03 -14.59 -1.72
C ALA A 356 7.80 -14.04 -0.99
N ILE A 357 7.67 -14.31 0.32
CA ILE A 357 6.59 -13.74 1.17
C ILE A 357 6.73 -12.22 1.24
N VAL A 358 7.91 -11.70 1.56
CA VAL A 358 8.17 -10.25 1.63
C VAL A 358 7.87 -9.57 0.29
N LYS A 359 8.24 -10.21 -0.84
CA LYS A 359 7.90 -9.71 -2.17
C LYS A 359 6.39 -9.71 -2.41
N ALA A 360 5.69 -10.79 -2.06
CA ALA A 360 4.24 -10.88 -2.20
C ALA A 360 3.50 -9.85 -1.35
N GLU A 361 3.99 -9.55 -0.14
CA GLU A 361 3.47 -8.49 0.73
C GLU A 361 3.70 -7.11 0.12
N ALA A 362 4.88 -6.85 -0.45
CA ALA A 362 5.15 -5.60 -1.17
C ALA A 362 4.24 -5.44 -2.40
N ASP A 363 4.05 -6.49 -3.19
CA ASP A 363 3.15 -6.51 -4.35
C ASP A 363 1.68 -6.31 -3.92
N LEU A 364 1.27 -6.88 -2.78
CA LEU A 364 -0.06 -6.68 -2.21
C LEU A 364 -0.25 -5.23 -1.75
N ALA A 365 0.75 -4.64 -1.09
CA ALA A 365 0.71 -3.25 -0.66
C ALA A 365 0.63 -2.28 -1.87
N ASP A 366 1.39 -2.53 -2.95
CA ASP A 366 1.30 -1.77 -4.20
C ASP A 366 -0.09 -1.90 -4.85
N LYS A 367 -0.63 -3.13 -4.93
CA LYS A 367 -2.00 -3.36 -5.42
C LYS A 367 -3.05 -2.64 -4.57
N GLN A 368 -2.92 -2.67 -3.25
CA GLN A 368 -3.83 -1.95 -2.35
C GLN A 368 -3.73 -0.44 -2.53
N SER A 369 -2.51 0.10 -2.72
CA SER A 369 -2.30 1.52 -3.01
C SER A 369 -2.97 1.93 -4.32
N LYS A 370 -2.75 1.16 -5.39
CA LYS A 370 -3.40 1.38 -6.71
C LYS A 370 -4.92 1.26 -6.63
N THR A 371 -5.43 0.32 -5.84
CA THR A 371 -6.88 0.17 -5.62
C THR A 371 -7.44 1.41 -4.93
N ARG A 372 -6.79 1.92 -3.89
CA ARG A 372 -7.18 3.17 -3.21
C ARG A 372 -7.10 4.39 -4.12
N GLU A 373 -6.09 4.46 -4.98
CA GLU A 373 -5.96 5.53 -5.98
C GLU A 373 -7.09 5.46 -7.03
N ASN A 374 -7.41 4.26 -7.51
CA ASN A 374 -8.54 4.05 -8.40
C ASN A 374 -9.88 4.40 -7.73
N GLU A 375 -10.08 4.03 -6.47
CA GLU A 375 -11.26 4.42 -5.68
C GLU A 375 -11.38 5.95 -5.57
N ARG A 376 -10.27 6.65 -5.26
CA ARG A 376 -10.25 8.12 -5.23
C ARG A 376 -10.56 8.74 -6.60
N THR A 377 -10.03 8.15 -7.66
CA THR A 377 -10.28 8.61 -9.04
C THR A 377 -11.74 8.39 -9.41
N LEU A 378 -12.31 7.23 -9.04
CA LEU A 378 -13.71 6.91 -9.25
C LEU A 378 -14.62 7.87 -8.48
N ASP A 379 -14.30 8.19 -7.22
CA ASP A 379 -15.02 9.19 -6.43
C ASP A 379 -14.95 10.57 -7.05
N GLN A 380 -13.79 10.96 -7.60
CA GLN A 380 -13.63 12.24 -8.29
C GLN A 380 -14.45 12.30 -9.58
N VAL A 381 -14.46 11.23 -10.37
CA VAL A 381 -15.30 11.11 -11.57
C VAL A 381 -16.78 11.16 -11.18
N ASN A 382 -17.19 10.44 -10.14
CA ASN A 382 -18.57 10.46 -9.65
C ASN A 382 -19.01 11.85 -9.19
N ARG A 383 -18.12 12.62 -8.54
CA ARG A 383 -18.38 14.03 -8.20
C ARG A 383 -18.51 14.90 -9.45
N SER A 384 -17.62 14.73 -10.42
CA SER A 384 -17.70 15.46 -11.70
C SER A 384 -18.99 15.16 -12.46
N VAL A 385 -19.43 13.90 -12.49
CA VAL A 385 -20.69 13.48 -13.10
C VAL A 385 -21.90 14.03 -12.34
N ALA A 386 -21.82 14.09 -11.01
CA ALA A 386 -22.87 14.72 -10.20
C ALA A 386 -22.96 16.23 -10.46
N ASP A 387 -21.82 16.92 -10.58
CA ASP A 387 -21.76 18.35 -10.90
C ASP A 387 -22.27 18.63 -12.33
N GLU A 388 -21.88 17.82 -13.32
CA GLU A 388 -22.44 17.89 -14.68
C GLU A 388 -23.94 17.59 -14.69
N SER A 389 -24.42 16.65 -13.87
CA SER A 389 -25.85 16.35 -13.74
C SER A 389 -26.64 17.54 -13.15
N ILE A 390 -26.04 18.27 -12.20
CA ILE A 390 -26.60 19.51 -11.67
C ILE A 390 -26.65 20.59 -12.76
N ASP A 391 -25.60 20.73 -13.57
CA ASP A 391 -25.57 21.68 -14.69
C ASP A 391 -26.58 21.34 -15.79
N VAL A 392 -26.74 20.05 -16.13
CA VAL A 392 -27.77 19.58 -17.05
C VAL A 392 -29.16 19.84 -16.49
N ARG A 393 -29.39 19.61 -15.19
CA ARG A 393 -30.66 19.91 -14.52
C ARG A 393 -30.98 21.41 -14.52
N ASN A 394 -29.99 22.26 -14.26
CA ASN A 394 -30.11 23.71 -14.33
C ASN A 394 -30.37 24.21 -15.75
N ALA A 395 -29.75 23.57 -16.76
CA ALA A 395 -30.01 23.85 -18.16
C ALA A 395 -31.42 23.40 -18.58
N LEU A 396 -31.90 22.25 -18.09
CA LEU A 396 -33.25 21.76 -18.31
C LEU A 396 -34.29 22.72 -17.71
N GLU A 397 -34.10 23.20 -16.48
CA GLU A 397 -34.96 24.22 -15.87
C GLU A 397 -34.98 25.52 -16.70
N LYS A 398 -33.83 25.94 -17.25
CA LYS A 398 -33.79 27.11 -18.16
C LYS A 398 -34.57 26.87 -19.45
N VAL A 399 -34.52 25.65 -20.01
CA VAL A 399 -35.29 25.28 -21.20
C VAL A 399 -36.78 25.22 -20.89
N GLU A 400 -37.18 24.67 -19.74
CA GLU A 400 -38.57 24.64 -19.29
C GLU A 400 -39.12 26.04 -19.03
N ARG A 401 -38.35 26.94 -18.42
CA ARG A 401 -38.72 28.37 -18.27
C ARG A 401 -38.88 29.06 -19.62
N ARG A 402 -38.04 28.73 -20.62
CA ARG A 402 -38.18 29.22 -22.00
C ARG A 402 -39.41 28.64 -22.71
N ALA A 403 -39.72 27.37 -22.49
CA ALA A 403 -40.92 26.74 -23.03
C ALA A 403 -42.20 27.32 -22.42
N ARG A 404 -42.21 27.64 -21.12
CA ARG A 404 -43.33 28.32 -20.45
C ARG A 404 -43.57 29.72 -21.01
N ARG A 405 -42.50 30.50 -21.20
CA ARG A 405 -42.56 31.81 -21.88
C ARG A 405 -43.04 31.74 -23.33
N ARG A 406 -42.72 30.67 -24.06
CA ARG A 406 -43.24 30.46 -25.43
C ARG A 406 -44.74 30.21 -25.45
N ARG A 407 -45.26 29.40 -24.52
CA ARG A 407 -46.72 29.17 -24.41
C ARG A 407 -47.47 30.44 -24.01
N GLU A 408 -46.91 31.25 -23.11
CA GLU A 408 -47.47 32.56 -22.74
C GLU A 408 -47.49 33.54 -23.93
N LEU A 409 -46.48 33.51 -24.80
CA LEU A 409 -46.43 34.33 -26.01
C LEU A 409 -47.42 33.86 -27.10
N GLU A 410 -47.57 32.55 -27.28
CA GLU A 410 -48.57 31.96 -28.20
C GLU A 410 -50.01 32.28 -27.78
N GLU A 411 -50.28 32.36 -26.46
CA GLU A 411 -51.58 32.74 -25.92
C GLU A 411 -51.88 34.24 -26.12
N VAL A 412 -50.87 35.10 -26.01
CA VAL A 412 -50.98 36.55 -26.29
C VAL A 412 -51.18 36.83 -27.79
N GLU A 413 -50.51 36.09 -28.67
CA GLU A 413 -50.66 36.20 -30.13
C GLU A 413 -52.06 35.76 -30.59
N LYS A 414 -52.61 34.71 -29.98
CA LYS A 414 -53.99 34.26 -30.23
C LYS A 414 -55.02 35.32 -29.83
N LEU A 415 -54.85 35.95 -28.67
CA LEU A 415 -55.75 37.02 -28.19
C LEU A 415 -55.63 38.32 -29.02
N GLN A 416 -54.46 38.62 -29.59
CA GLN A 416 -54.29 39.76 -30.51
C GLN A 416 -54.98 39.55 -31.86
N ASN A 417 -54.94 38.33 -32.41
CA ASN A 417 -55.58 38.02 -33.69
C ASN A 417 -57.12 37.97 -33.57
N GLU A 418 -57.66 37.42 -32.48
CA GLU A 418 -59.12 37.42 -32.22
C GLU A 418 -59.68 38.85 -32.04
N GLY A 419 -58.90 39.77 -31.46
CA GLY A 419 -59.28 41.18 -31.33
C GLY A 419 -59.28 41.98 -32.65
N LEU A 420 -58.43 41.58 -33.61
CA LEU A 420 -58.31 42.24 -34.91
C LEU A 420 -59.45 41.86 -35.85
N GLU A 421 -59.88 40.59 -35.83
CA GLU A 421 -61.05 40.10 -36.61
C GLU A 421 -62.37 40.75 -36.16
N LEU A 422 -62.57 40.96 -34.86
CA LEU A 422 -63.76 41.64 -34.31
C LEU A 422 -63.84 43.12 -34.72
N LEU A 423 -62.70 43.82 -34.84
CA LEU A 423 -62.66 45.22 -35.26
C LEU A 423 -62.90 45.37 -36.78
N GLU A 424 -62.41 44.44 -37.60
CA GLU A 424 -62.68 44.41 -39.04
C GLU A 424 -64.15 44.15 -39.37
N ALA A 425 -64.80 43.24 -38.64
CA ALA A 425 -66.24 42.98 -38.79
C ALA A 425 -67.10 44.22 -38.46
N THR A 426 -66.70 45.00 -37.45
CA THR A 426 -67.43 46.20 -37.00
C THR A 426 -67.30 47.37 -38.00
N VAL A 427 -66.13 47.55 -38.62
CA VAL A 427 -65.90 48.57 -39.66
C VAL A 427 -66.63 48.23 -40.97
N GLN A 428 -66.82 46.94 -41.28
CA GLN A 428 -67.56 46.52 -42.46
C GLN A 428 -69.07 46.74 -42.31
N LEU A 429 -69.65 46.46 -41.14
CA LEU A 429 -71.06 46.74 -40.81
C LEU A 429 -71.42 48.24 -40.91
N GLU A 430 -70.54 49.14 -40.49
CA GLU A 430 -70.71 50.60 -40.61
C GLU A 430 -70.64 51.09 -42.07
N LYS A 431 -69.77 50.49 -42.90
CA LYS A 431 -69.69 50.81 -44.33
C LYS A 431 -70.96 50.42 -45.09
N ASP A 432 -71.58 49.31 -44.71
CA ASP A 432 -72.85 48.84 -45.31
C ASP A 432 -74.06 49.70 -44.86
N GLY A 433 -74.00 50.27 -43.65
CA GLY A 433 -74.96 51.28 -43.15
C GLY A 433 -74.91 52.61 -43.93
N ILE A 434 -73.71 53.08 -44.28
CA ILE A 434 -73.53 54.31 -45.09
C ILE A 434 -73.99 54.10 -46.55
N ALA A 435 -73.80 52.89 -47.10
CA ALA A 435 -74.31 52.55 -48.42
C ALA A 435 -75.86 52.59 -48.48
N SER A 436 -76.53 52.14 -47.42
CA SER A 436 -77.99 52.16 -47.30
C SER A 436 -78.57 53.59 -47.16
N LEU A 437 -77.91 54.47 -46.40
CA LEU A 437 -78.32 55.89 -46.28
C LEU A 437 -78.20 56.67 -47.61
N ARG A 438 -77.21 56.36 -48.46
CA ARG A 438 -77.07 56.97 -49.79
C ARG A 438 -78.17 56.58 -50.77
N ILE A 439 -78.77 55.40 -50.61
CA ILE A 439 -79.90 54.94 -51.43
C ILE A 439 -81.19 55.66 -51.03
N VAL A 440 -81.42 55.88 -49.72
CA VAL A 440 -82.59 56.60 -49.21
C VAL A 440 -82.60 58.06 -49.67
N VAL A 441 -81.47 58.77 -49.55
CA VAL A 441 -81.35 60.17 -50.01
C VAL A 441 -81.59 60.30 -51.53
N ARG A 442 -81.15 59.35 -52.35
CA ARG A 442 -81.41 59.37 -53.81
C ARG A 442 -82.87 59.12 -54.16
N LYS A 443 -83.59 58.31 -53.37
CA LYS A 443 -85.00 57.99 -53.59
C LYS A 443 -85.91 59.17 -53.23
N GLU A 444 -85.66 59.83 -52.11
CA GLU A 444 -86.45 60.99 -51.65
C GLU A 444 -86.30 62.22 -52.56
N THR A 445 -85.10 62.47 -53.10
CA THR A 445 -84.86 63.56 -54.08
C THR A 445 -85.58 63.33 -55.42
N ALA A 446 -85.72 62.07 -55.83
CA ALA A 446 -86.44 61.69 -57.05
C ALA A 446 -87.97 61.84 -56.89
N GLU A 447 -88.51 61.53 -55.71
CA GLU A 447 -89.94 61.67 -55.41
C GLU A 447 -90.36 63.15 -55.29
N HIS A 448 -89.52 64.02 -54.72
CA HIS A 448 -89.79 65.46 -54.68
C HIS A 448 -89.75 66.11 -56.07
N SER A 449 -88.80 65.70 -56.91
CA SER A 449 -88.73 66.20 -58.29
C SER A 449 -90.03 65.90 -59.06
N ARG A 450 -90.62 64.70 -58.88
CA ARG A 450 -91.92 64.35 -59.47
C ARG A 450 -93.08 65.19 -58.93
N ALA A 451 -93.13 65.42 -57.62
CA ALA A 451 -94.17 66.26 -57.01
C ALA A 451 -94.10 67.71 -57.50
N LYS A 452 -92.88 68.26 -57.66
CA LYS A 452 -92.64 69.59 -58.21
C LYS A 452 -93.10 69.73 -59.67
N PHE A 453 -92.81 68.74 -60.51
CA PHE A 453 -93.30 68.74 -61.91
C PHE A 453 -94.82 68.65 -62.00
N SER A 454 -95.48 67.85 -61.14
CA SER A 454 -96.94 67.77 -61.09
C SER A 454 -97.60 69.12 -60.73
N ALA A 455 -97.02 69.84 -59.77
CA ALA A 455 -97.52 71.16 -59.36
C ALA A 455 -97.33 72.23 -60.46
N ILE A 456 -96.21 72.20 -61.19
CA ILE A 456 -95.96 73.11 -62.33
C ILE A 456 -96.98 72.85 -63.45
N TYR A 457 -97.27 71.59 -63.75
CA TYR A 457 -98.23 71.22 -64.79
C TYR A 457 -99.67 71.68 -64.46
N GLU A 458 -100.10 71.56 -63.20
CA GLU A 458 -101.40 72.08 -62.74
C GLU A 458 -101.47 73.61 -62.85
N ILE A 459 -100.39 74.33 -62.52
CA ILE A 459 -100.31 75.79 -62.67
C ILE A 459 -100.43 76.20 -64.15
N GLU A 460 -99.69 75.54 -65.05
CA GLU A 460 -99.76 75.80 -66.50
C GLU A 460 -101.15 75.51 -67.07
N ARG A 461 -101.82 74.45 -66.61
CA ARG A 461 -103.18 74.11 -67.02
C ARG A 461 -104.19 75.19 -66.60
N ILE A 462 -104.04 75.74 -65.39
CA ILE A 462 -104.88 76.86 -64.91
C ILE A 462 -104.60 78.13 -65.73
N GLU A 463 -103.34 78.41 -66.05
CA GLU A 463 -102.95 79.56 -66.89
C GLU A 463 -103.54 79.48 -68.30
N GLN A 464 -103.46 78.32 -68.96
CA GLN A 464 -104.08 78.11 -70.28
C GLN A 464 -105.59 78.36 -70.25
N LYS A 465 -106.25 77.99 -69.16
CA LYS A 465 -107.69 78.21 -69.01
C LYS A 465 -108.04 79.67 -68.74
N ILE A 466 -107.21 80.39 -67.98
CA ILE A 466 -107.32 81.85 -67.83
C ILE A 466 -107.17 82.54 -69.18
N GLU A 467 -106.20 82.12 -70.00
CA GLU A 467 -105.94 82.74 -71.31
C GLU A 467 -107.07 82.45 -72.30
N SER A 468 -107.59 81.22 -72.32
CA SER A 468 -108.79 80.87 -73.11
C SER A 468 -110.00 81.72 -72.75
N LEU A 469 -110.24 81.99 -71.46
CA LEU A 469 -111.35 82.83 -71.01
C LEU A 469 -111.15 84.31 -71.40
N ARG A 470 -109.92 84.81 -71.39
CA ARG A 470 -109.58 86.16 -71.87
C ARG A 470 -109.83 86.31 -73.37
N GLU A 471 -109.44 85.32 -74.16
CA GLU A 471 -109.63 85.36 -75.61
C GLU A 471 -111.13 85.35 -75.98
N GLN A 472 -111.94 84.57 -75.25
CA GLN A 472 -113.40 84.58 -75.40
C GLN A 472 -114.01 85.94 -75.03
N GLN A 473 -113.57 86.57 -73.93
CA GLN A 473 -114.00 87.92 -73.56
C GLN A 473 -113.64 88.96 -74.63
N LYS A 474 -112.45 88.84 -75.24
CA LYS A 474 -111.98 89.75 -76.28
C LYS A 474 -112.79 89.60 -77.57
N GLN A 475 -113.07 88.37 -78.00
CA GLN A 475 -113.89 88.11 -79.20
C GLN A 475 -115.31 88.66 -79.06
N GLU A 476 -115.93 88.53 -77.88
CA GLU A 476 -117.26 89.11 -77.64
C GLU A 476 -117.23 90.64 -77.63
N LEU A 477 -116.20 91.26 -77.04
CA LEU A 477 -116.03 92.72 -77.05
C LEU A 477 -115.81 93.28 -78.47
N ASP A 478 -115.15 92.52 -79.35
CA ASP A 478 -114.96 92.90 -80.75
C ASP A 478 -116.25 92.76 -81.57
N ILE A 479 -117.11 91.78 -81.26
CA ILE A 479 -118.45 91.66 -81.85
C ILE A 479 -119.33 92.87 -81.46
N ILE A 480 -119.27 93.31 -80.20
CA ILE A 480 -119.99 94.51 -79.74
C ILE A 480 -119.48 95.78 -80.45
N ARG A 481 -118.17 95.86 -80.77
CA ARG A 481 -117.59 97.02 -81.47
C ARG A 481 -117.88 97.05 -82.97
N ALA A 482 -118.18 95.92 -83.61
CA ALA A 482 -118.40 95.83 -85.06
C ALA A 482 -119.84 96.21 -85.51
N GLY A 483 -120.82 96.23 -84.61
CA GLY A 483 -122.21 96.60 -84.91
C GLY A 483 -122.54 98.07 -84.62
N GLY A 484 -122.25 98.97 -85.56
CA GLY A 484 -122.38 100.43 -85.37
C GLY A 484 -123.76 101.05 -85.64
N ARG A 485 -123.89 102.30 -85.17
CA ARG A 485 -124.75 103.44 -85.59
C ARG A 485 -126.30 103.32 -85.60
N ARG A 486 -126.88 104.35 -84.95
CA ARG A 486 -128.17 105.06 -85.12
C ARG A 486 -129.45 104.48 -84.45
N VAL A 487 -129.85 105.18 -83.38
CA VAL A 487 -131.19 105.68 -82.93
C VAL A 487 -132.42 105.29 -83.78
N PRO A 488 -133.68 105.22 -83.27
CA PRO A 488 -134.26 104.63 -82.03
C PRO A 488 -135.40 103.60 -82.32
N SER A 489 -135.63 102.60 -81.46
CA SER A 489 -136.94 102.08 -80.99
C SER A 489 -136.74 100.78 -80.20
N GLU A 490 -137.45 100.63 -79.07
CA GLU A 490 -137.51 99.44 -78.20
C GLU A 490 -136.18 99.10 -77.48
N ALA A 491 -135.86 99.81 -76.40
CA ALA A 491 -136.31 99.51 -75.03
C ALA A 491 -136.01 98.05 -74.57
N ASP A 492 -134.86 97.93 -73.90
CA ASP A 492 -134.80 97.54 -72.48
C ASP A 492 -134.95 96.07 -72.06
N LYS A 493 -134.60 95.09 -72.90
CA LYS A 493 -134.45 93.69 -72.40
C LYS A 493 -133.13 92.99 -72.70
N LYS A 494 -132.23 93.59 -73.48
CA LYS A 494 -130.96 92.95 -73.85
C LYS A 494 -129.75 93.41 -73.02
N HIS A 495 -129.81 94.62 -72.46
CA HIS A 495 -128.67 95.19 -71.72
C HIS A 495 -128.41 94.49 -70.37
N ASP A 496 -129.46 94.05 -69.67
CA ASP A 496 -129.32 93.35 -68.37
C ASP A 496 -128.71 91.94 -68.51
N HIS A 497 -128.88 91.29 -69.67
CA HIS A 497 -128.34 89.94 -69.87
C HIS A 497 -126.83 89.96 -70.17
N ASP A 498 -126.40 90.93 -70.98
CA ASP A 498 -124.99 91.06 -71.37
C ASP A 498 -124.12 91.57 -70.18
N GLU A 499 -124.67 92.40 -69.30
CA GLU A 499 -123.97 92.85 -68.09
C GLU A 499 -123.85 91.73 -67.04
N ALA A 500 -124.90 90.92 -66.85
CA ALA A 500 -124.86 89.77 -65.96
C ALA A 500 -123.87 88.67 -66.43
N LEU A 501 -123.73 88.48 -67.74
CA LEU A 501 -122.77 87.51 -68.31
C LEU A 501 -121.32 87.98 -68.11
N SER A 502 -121.07 89.29 -68.28
CA SER A 502 -119.76 89.90 -68.06
C SER A 502 -119.31 89.78 -66.60
N VAL A 503 -120.19 90.11 -65.64
CA VAL A 503 -119.91 89.98 -64.20
C VAL A 503 -119.64 88.53 -63.81
N LYS A 504 -120.37 87.57 -64.38
CA LYS A 504 -120.15 86.14 -64.12
C LYS A 504 -118.78 85.66 -64.64
N LYS A 505 -118.39 86.05 -65.86
CA LYS A 505 -117.07 85.70 -66.43
C LYS A 505 -115.94 86.38 -65.66
N GLU A 506 -116.12 87.62 -65.21
CA GLU A 506 -115.13 88.32 -64.39
C GLU A 506 -114.97 87.68 -63.01
N ALA A 507 -116.07 87.21 -62.40
CA ALA A 507 -116.02 86.41 -61.17
C ALA A 507 -115.30 85.08 -61.38
N GLU A 508 -115.53 84.39 -62.50
CA GLU A 508 -114.86 83.13 -62.85
C GLU A 508 -113.35 83.35 -63.11
N LEU A 509 -112.99 84.44 -63.79
CA LEU A 509 -111.59 84.81 -64.03
C LEU A 509 -110.87 85.17 -62.72
N LYS A 510 -111.58 85.84 -61.79
CA LYS A 510 -111.07 86.15 -60.46
C LYS A 510 -110.89 84.89 -59.61
N ALA A 511 -111.84 83.96 -59.65
CA ALA A 511 -111.73 82.67 -58.97
C ALA A 511 -110.55 81.83 -59.50
N MET A 512 -110.34 81.79 -60.82
CA MET A 512 -109.21 81.09 -61.42
C MET A 512 -107.86 81.73 -61.08
N ARG A 513 -107.79 83.07 -60.97
CA ARG A 513 -106.59 83.77 -60.48
C ARG A 513 -106.28 83.42 -59.01
N GLN A 514 -107.31 83.36 -58.16
CA GLN A 514 -107.15 82.95 -56.76
C GLN A 514 -106.72 81.49 -56.63
N ALA A 515 -107.27 80.59 -57.46
CA ALA A 515 -106.86 79.18 -57.51
C ALA A 515 -105.38 79.03 -57.93
N LYS A 516 -104.93 79.83 -58.91
CA LYS A 516 -103.52 79.88 -59.33
C LYS A 516 -102.61 80.34 -58.18
N GLU A 517 -102.96 81.42 -57.49
CA GLU A 517 -102.17 81.92 -56.35
C GLU A 517 -102.12 80.90 -55.20
N PHE A 518 -103.22 80.20 -54.92
CA PHE A 518 -103.25 79.15 -53.90
C PHE A 518 -102.38 77.95 -54.29
N ALA A 519 -102.43 77.50 -55.54
CA ALA A 519 -101.57 76.42 -56.04
C ALA A 519 -100.08 76.81 -55.99
N GLN A 520 -99.74 78.06 -56.34
CA GLN A 520 -98.38 78.59 -56.25
C GLN A 520 -97.86 78.62 -54.81
N ARG A 521 -98.66 79.11 -53.85
CA ARG A 521 -98.28 79.12 -52.43
C ARG A 521 -98.08 77.71 -51.89
N THR A 522 -98.98 76.78 -52.20
CA THR A 522 -98.90 75.39 -51.74
C THR A 522 -97.65 74.68 -52.31
N ALA A 523 -97.32 74.92 -53.59
CA ALA A 523 -96.11 74.39 -54.20
C ALA A 523 -94.82 74.97 -53.58
N GLN A 524 -94.84 76.25 -53.22
CA GLN A 524 -93.69 76.92 -52.60
C GLN A 524 -93.45 76.42 -51.16
N GLU A 525 -94.51 76.29 -50.35
CA GLU A 525 -94.41 75.72 -48.99
C GLU A 525 -93.93 74.26 -49.01
N ALA A 526 -94.39 73.45 -49.96
CA ALA A 526 -93.92 72.07 -50.14
C ALA A 526 -92.44 72.01 -50.55
N SER A 527 -91.97 72.96 -51.36
CA SER A 527 -90.56 73.07 -51.76
C SER A 527 -89.66 73.46 -50.59
N GLU A 528 -90.10 74.37 -49.72
CA GLU A 528 -89.31 74.81 -48.56
C GLU A 528 -89.21 73.71 -47.49
N ARG A 529 -90.31 72.98 -47.23
CA ARG A 529 -90.29 71.83 -46.31
C ARG A 529 -89.34 70.72 -46.77
N HIS A 530 -89.30 70.42 -48.07
CA HIS A 530 -88.39 69.41 -48.58
C HIS A 530 -86.92 69.85 -48.54
N LYS A 531 -86.64 71.13 -48.80
CA LYS A 531 -85.30 71.69 -48.68
C LYS A 531 -84.74 71.53 -47.26
N ALA A 532 -85.55 71.83 -46.24
CA ALA A 532 -85.15 71.64 -44.84
C ALA A 532 -84.87 70.17 -44.48
N LEU A 533 -85.66 69.24 -45.04
CA LEU A 533 -85.49 67.79 -44.84
C LEU A 533 -84.19 67.26 -45.48
N LEU A 534 -83.85 67.73 -46.68
CA LEU A 534 -82.59 67.39 -47.34
C LEU A 534 -81.37 67.92 -46.58
N GLU A 535 -81.41 69.17 -46.10
CA GLU A 535 -80.32 69.75 -45.31
C GLU A 535 -80.07 68.96 -44.01
N GLN A 536 -81.14 68.49 -43.34
CA GLN A 536 -81.02 67.62 -42.17
C GLN A 536 -80.36 66.27 -42.52
N ARG A 537 -80.76 65.62 -43.62
CA ARG A 537 -80.19 64.33 -44.04
C ARG A 537 -78.75 64.43 -44.51
N GLU A 538 -78.35 65.52 -45.15
CA GLU A 538 -76.95 65.76 -45.52
C GLU A 538 -76.03 65.95 -44.30
N GLN A 539 -76.54 66.57 -43.22
CA GLN A 539 -75.81 66.69 -41.96
C GLN A 539 -75.62 65.32 -41.29
N GLU A 540 -76.64 64.46 -41.28
CA GLU A 540 -76.56 63.08 -40.78
C GLU A 540 -75.55 62.25 -41.57
N LEU A 541 -75.57 62.34 -42.90
CA LEU A 541 -74.62 61.66 -43.78
C LEU A 541 -73.18 62.13 -43.53
N THR A 542 -72.98 63.43 -43.36
CA THR A 542 -71.66 64.03 -43.08
C THR A 542 -71.11 63.58 -41.73
N LYS A 543 -71.97 63.48 -40.71
CA LYS A 543 -71.59 62.98 -39.38
C LYS A 543 -71.19 61.50 -39.44
N ALA A 544 -71.97 60.65 -40.12
CA ALA A 544 -71.65 59.24 -40.31
C ALA A 544 -70.30 59.04 -41.04
N CYS A 545 -70.06 59.78 -42.14
CA CYS A 545 -68.80 59.69 -42.88
C CYS A 545 -67.56 60.08 -42.03
N LYS A 546 -67.69 61.07 -41.14
CA LYS A 546 -66.60 61.47 -40.23
C LYS A 546 -66.28 60.40 -39.19
N THR A 547 -67.30 59.76 -38.61
CA THR A 547 -67.13 58.70 -37.62
C THR A 547 -66.44 57.47 -38.21
N THR A 548 -66.92 56.98 -39.35
CA THR A 548 -66.31 55.82 -40.05
C THR A 548 -64.88 56.14 -40.54
N GLY A 549 -64.62 57.40 -40.94
CA GLY A 549 -63.27 57.85 -41.30
C GLY A 549 -62.29 57.86 -40.13
N ALA A 550 -62.75 58.18 -38.91
CA ALA A 550 -61.93 58.11 -37.70
C ALA A 550 -61.63 56.65 -37.32
N MET A 551 -62.64 55.78 -37.31
CA MET A 551 -62.49 54.34 -37.03
C MET A 551 -61.54 53.67 -38.02
N SER A 552 -61.61 54.01 -39.31
CA SER A 552 -60.72 53.44 -40.34
C SER A 552 -59.26 53.87 -40.17
N LYS A 553 -58.98 55.09 -39.69
CA LYS A 553 -57.61 55.56 -39.38
C LYS A 553 -57.04 54.86 -38.15
N GLU A 554 -57.88 54.62 -37.15
CA GLU A 554 -57.49 53.94 -35.92
C GLU A 554 -57.20 52.45 -36.16
N LEU A 555 -58.03 51.78 -36.97
CA LEU A 555 -57.77 50.43 -37.48
C LEU A 555 -56.43 50.36 -38.22
N GLN A 556 -56.13 51.35 -39.08
CA GLN A 556 -54.87 51.38 -39.84
C GLN A 556 -53.64 51.59 -38.94
N LYS A 557 -53.78 52.38 -37.87
CA LYS A 557 -52.76 52.57 -36.83
C LYS A 557 -52.52 51.30 -36.02
N LEU A 558 -53.59 50.55 -35.70
CA LEU A 558 -53.49 49.27 -35.00
C LEU A 558 -52.86 48.19 -35.88
N LYS A 559 -53.22 48.10 -37.16
CA LYS A 559 -52.55 47.22 -38.14
C LYS A 559 -51.07 47.55 -38.30
N GLY A 560 -50.71 48.84 -38.35
CA GLY A 560 -49.31 49.26 -38.42
C GLY A 560 -48.50 48.90 -37.17
N LYS A 561 -49.12 48.90 -35.99
CA LYS A 561 -48.48 48.41 -34.75
C LYS A 561 -48.38 46.90 -34.70
N ALA A 562 -49.41 46.18 -35.15
CA ALA A 562 -49.41 44.72 -35.21
C ALA A 562 -48.41 44.15 -36.23
N ALA A 563 -48.07 44.91 -37.29
CA ALA A 563 -47.03 44.53 -38.25
C ALA A 563 -45.61 44.93 -37.80
N ALA A 564 -45.47 45.74 -36.75
CA ALA A 564 -44.20 46.18 -36.20
C ALA A 564 -43.78 45.41 -34.92
N VAL A 565 -44.73 44.70 -34.32
CA VAL A 565 -44.53 43.59 -33.38
C VAL A 565 -44.31 42.33 -34.20
#